data_AF-A0A4Q1ZWU5-F1
#
_entry.id   AF-A0A4Q1ZWU5-F1
#
_cell.length_a   1.000
_cell.length_b   1.000
_cell.length_c   1.000
_cell.angle_alpha   90.00
_cell.angle_beta   90.00
_cell.angle_gamma   90.00
#
_symmetry.space_group_name_H-M   'P 1'
#
loop_
_entity.id
_entity.type
_entity.pdbx_description
1 polymer ?
#
loop_
_entity_poly.entity_id
_entity_poly.type
_entity_poly.pdbx_seq_one_letter_code
_entity_poly.pdbx_strand_id
1 'polypeptide(L)'
;MKSILNYMIFILCIALILIGCFPSRNIKIGFAGSLTGKSYELGIPAKNGFILAVEHINTQGGINGAKLIPVIKDDESTVETAYVVAQEFIEEDVTFVIGFLTSNMAPVIQEPLSNEQLFL
;
A
#
# COMPACT_ATOMS: atom_id res chain seq x y z
N MET A 1 -51.53 -10.74 15.76
CA MET A 1 -50.21 -11.34 16.09
C MET A 1 -49.34 -11.58 14.86
N LYS A 2 -49.82 -12.25 13.78
CA LYS A 2 -49.03 -12.51 12.56
C LYS A 2 -48.51 -11.23 11.84
N SER A 3 -49.31 -10.16 11.82
CA SER A 3 -48.92 -8.88 11.23
C SER A 3 -47.76 -8.19 11.98
N ILE A 4 -47.71 -8.27 13.31
CA ILE A 4 -46.63 -7.70 14.14
C ILE A 4 -45.32 -8.47 13.93
N LEU A 5 -45.42 -9.81 13.81
CA LEU A 5 -44.28 -10.68 13.53
C LEU A 5 -43.64 -10.37 12.15
N ASN A 6 -44.45 -10.11 11.13
CA ASN A 6 -43.95 -9.71 9.81
C ASN A 6 -43.23 -8.35 9.84
N TYR A 7 -43.73 -7.38 10.61
CA TYR A 7 -43.04 -6.09 10.76
C TYR A 7 -41.70 -6.22 11.49
N MET A 8 -41.61 -7.08 12.51
CA MET A 8 -40.33 -7.35 13.18
C MET A 8 -39.31 -8.01 12.24
N ILE A 9 -39.74 -8.96 11.42
CA ILE A 9 -38.88 -9.60 10.40
C ILE A 9 -38.41 -8.56 9.38
N PHE A 10 -39.30 -7.68 8.94
CA PHE A 10 -38.96 -6.64 7.97
C PHE A 10 -37.93 -5.63 8.53
N ILE A 11 -38.08 -5.21 9.79
CA ILE A 11 -37.13 -4.33 10.48
C ILE A 11 -35.77 -5.02 10.67
N LEU A 12 -35.77 -6.31 11.04
CA LEU A 12 -34.54 -7.10 11.18
C LEU A 12 -33.81 -7.24 9.83
N CYS A 13 -34.54 -7.49 8.74
CA CYS A 13 -33.96 -7.53 7.39
C CYS A 13 -33.36 -6.19 6.96
N ILE A 14 -34.01 -5.06 7.27
CA ILE A 14 -33.47 -3.72 6.98
C ILE A 14 -32.20 -3.46 7.81
N ALA A 15 -32.17 -3.86 9.08
CA ALA A 15 -30.99 -3.70 9.93
C ALA A 15 -29.79 -4.52 9.44
N LEU A 16 -30.02 -5.73 8.90
CA LEU A 16 -28.98 -6.58 8.30
C LEU A 16 -28.38 -5.98 7.02
N ILE A 17 -29.17 -5.27 6.21
CA ILE A 17 -28.70 -4.66 4.96
C ILE A 17 -27.75 -3.48 5.25
N LEU A 18 -27.95 -2.74 6.34
CA LEU A 18 -27.13 -1.57 6.69
C LEU A 18 -25.71 -1.92 7.17
N ILE A 19 -25.45 -3.18 7.55
CA ILE A 19 -24.14 -3.63 8.04
C ILE A 19 -23.18 -3.95 6.87
N GLY A 20 -23.71 -4.17 5.65
CA GLY A 20 -22.95 -4.66 4.51
C GLY A 20 -22.28 -3.61 3.61
N CYS A 21 -22.49 -2.32 3.87
CA CYS A 21 -21.95 -1.24 3.02
C CYS A 21 -20.75 -0.56 3.68
N PHE A 22 -19.64 -1.29 3.84
CA PHE A 22 -18.34 -0.65 4.10
C PHE A 22 -17.62 -0.46 2.76
N PRO A 23 -17.27 0.77 2.35
CA PRO A 23 -16.44 0.97 1.18
C PRO A 23 -15.11 0.22 1.35
N SER A 24 -14.71 -0.51 0.32
CA SER A 24 -13.38 -1.15 0.24
C SER A 24 -12.31 -0.08 0.42
N ARG A 25 -11.75 0.02 1.63
CA ARG A 25 -10.64 0.92 1.90
C ARG A 25 -9.37 0.29 1.31
N ASN A 26 -8.70 0.99 0.42
CA ASN A 26 -7.44 0.56 -0.17
C ASN A 26 -6.31 1.44 0.37
N ILE A 27 -5.17 0.84 0.69
CA ILE A 27 -3.97 1.53 1.18
C ILE A 27 -2.87 1.29 0.14
N LYS A 28 -2.40 2.36 -0.51
CA LYS A 28 -1.28 2.26 -1.44
C LYS A 28 0.03 2.16 -0.66
N ILE A 29 0.84 1.15 -0.95
CA ILE A 29 2.16 0.96 -0.34
C ILE A 29 3.21 0.88 -1.43
N GLY A 30 4.20 1.76 -1.33
CA GLY A 30 5.27 1.92 -2.30
C GLY A 30 6.41 0.94 -2.04
N PHE A 31 7.00 0.44 -3.11
CA PHE A 31 8.31 -0.19 -3.10
C PHE A 31 9.19 0.48 -4.15
N ALA A 32 10.34 0.97 -3.72
CA ALA A 32 11.42 1.38 -4.63
C ALA A 32 12.67 0.56 -4.38
N GLY A 33 13.30 0.12 -5.46
CA GLY A 33 14.61 -0.52 -5.40
C GLY A 33 15.17 -0.64 -6.80
N SER A 34 16.46 -0.96 -6.88
CA SER A 34 17.12 -1.19 -8.16
C SER A 34 16.58 -2.48 -8.78
N LEU A 35 15.65 -2.37 -9.72
CA LEU A 35 15.11 -3.50 -10.49
C LEU A 35 15.90 -3.70 -11.79
N THR A 36 16.55 -2.63 -12.25
CA THR A 36 17.57 -2.63 -13.27
C THR A 36 18.86 -1.98 -12.73
N GLY A 37 19.86 -1.79 -13.60
CA GLY A 37 21.11 -1.14 -13.23
C GLY A 37 22.07 -2.03 -12.44
N LYS A 38 23.00 -1.41 -11.72
CA LYS A 38 24.15 -2.09 -11.07
C LYS A 38 23.77 -2.91 -9.85
N SER A 39 22.68 -2.54 -9.18
CA SER A 39 22.26 -3.14 -7.91
C SER A 39 21.02 -4.03 -8.04
N TYR A 40 20.68 -4.47 -9.26
CA TYR A 40 19.50 -5.29 -9.52
C TYR A 40 19.44 -6.60 -8.72
N GLU A 41 20.61 -7.17 -8.43
CA GLU A 41 20.73 -8.41 -7.63
C GLU A 41 20.19 -8.26 -6.20
N LEU A 42 20.14 -7.02 -5.68
CA LEU A 42 19.52 -6.71 -4.39
C LEU A 42 18.02 -6.41 -4.54
N GLY A 43 17.62 -5.69 -5.59
CA GLY A 43 16.25 -5.20 -5.71
C GLY A 43 15.24 -6.25 -6.18
N ILE A 44 15.62 -7.15 -7.08
CA ILE A 44 14.70 -8.23 -7.51
C ILE A 44 14.25 -9.13 -6.35
N PRO A 45 15.15 -9.70 -5.52
CA PRO A 45 14.70 -10.52 -4.39
C PRO A 45 13.95 -9.71 -3.34
N ALA A 46 14.34 -8.45 -3.07
CA ALA A 46 13.63 -7.58 -2.14
C ALA A 46 12.20 -7.26 -2.60
N LYS A 47 12.01 -6.94 -3.89
CA LYS A 47 10.69 -6.72 -4.49
C LYS A 47 9.81 -7.97 -4.37
N ASN A 48 10.36 -9.14 -4.62
CA ASN A 48 9.61 -10.40 -4.49
C ASN A 48 9.18 -10.64 -3.04
N GLY A 49 10.06 -10.38 -2.07
CA GLY A 49 9.72 -10.43 -0.64
C GLY A 49 8.62 -9.45 -0.26
N PHE A 50 8.69 -8.22 -0.78
CA PHE A 50 7.64 -7.21 -0.60
C PHE A 50 6.28 -7.67 -1.16
N ILE A 51 6.25 -8.17 -2.40
CA ILE A 51 5.02 -8.69 -3.02
C ILE A 51 4.44 -9.83 -2.19
N LEU A 52 5.27 -10.79 -1.77
CA LEU A 52 4.83 -11.91 -0.94
C LEU A 52 4.23 -11.44 0.40
N ALA A 53 4.82 -10.43 1.03
CA ALA A 53 4.29 -9.86 2.26
C ALA A 53 2.93 -9.16 2.02
N VAL A 54 2.81 -8.37 0.96
CA VAL A 54 1.55 -7.72 0.56
C VAL A 54 0.45 -8.74 0.28
N GLU A 55 0.75 -9.76 -0.51
CA GLU A 55 -0.17 -10.86 -0.81
C GLU A 55 -0.61 -11.56 0.48
N HIS A 56 0.35 -11.95 1.33
CA HIS A 56 0.06 -12.60 2.60
C HIS A 56 -0.89 -11.76 3.46
N ILE A 57 -0.57 -10.49 3.70
CA ILE A 57 -1.41 -9.56 4.48
C ILE A 57 -2.82 -9.46 3.86
N ASN A 58 -2.90 -9.32 2.54
CA ASN A 58 -4.17 -9.26 1.85
C ASN A 58 -4.98 -10.55 1.96
N THR A 59 -4.36 -11.74 1.95
CA THR A 59 -5.06 -13.01 2.19
C THR A 59 -5.65 -13.11 3.60
N GLN A 60 -4.99 -12.49 4.59
CA GLN A 60 -5.46 -12.45 5.99
C GLN A 60 -6.55 -11.40 6.25
N GLY A 61 -7.09 -10.78 5.20
CA GLY A 61 -8.15 -9.76 5.32
C GLY A 61 -7.64 -8.32 5.21
N GLY A 62 -6.33 -8.10 5.04
CA GLY A 62 -5.75 -6.76 4.96
C GLY A 62 -5.50 -6.12 6.32
N ILE A 63 -5.21 -4.82 6.35
CA ILE A 63 -4.98 -4.05 7.57
C ILE A 63 -6.27 -3.34 7.97
N ASN A 64 -6.86 -3.71 9.11
CA ASN A 64 -8.16 -3.17 9.55
C ASN A 64 -9.26 -3.28 8.48
N GLY A 65 -9.26 -4.38 7.71
CA GLY A 65 -10.18 -4.61 6.59
C GLY A 65 -9.82 -3.89 5.29
N ALA A 66 -8.74 -3.10 5.27
CA ALA A 66 -8.25 -2.41 4.09
C ALA A 66 -7.23 -3.25 3.31
N LYS A 67 -7.38 -3.33 1.99
CA LYS A 67 -6.41 -4.05 1.13
C LYS A 67 -5.21 -3.17 0.81
N LEU A 68 -4.02 -3.77 0.85
CA LEU A 68 -2.79 -3.17 0.38
C LEU A 68 -2.74 -3.20 -1.15
N ILE A 69 -2.46 -2.06 -1.77
CA ILE A 69 -2.25 -1.92 -3.21
C ILE A 69 -0.78 -1.59 -3.43
N PRO A 70 0.03 -2.53 -3.95
CA PRO A 70 1.46 -2.30 -4.14
C PRO A 70 1.69 -1.34 -5.32
N VAL A 71 2.53 -0.33 -5.11
CA VAL A 71 3.05 0.57 -6.15
C VAL A 71 4.56 0.31 -6.23
N ILE A 72 5.05 -0.20 -7.36
CA ILE A 72 6.44 -0.66 -7.50
C ILE A 72 7.14 0.22 -8.52
N LYS A 73 8.28 0.81 -8.14
CA LYS A 73 9.09 1.66 -9.00
C LYS A 73 10.55 1.21 -9.00
N ASP A 74 11.21 1.39 -10.14
CA ASP A 74 12.64 1.12 -10.31
C ASP A 74 13.43 2.43 -10.11
N ASP A 75 14.43 2.40 -9.23
CA ASP A 75 15.33 3.55 -9.01
C ASP A 75 16.57 3.52 -9.94
N GLU A 76 16.68 2.51 -10.81
CA GLU A 76 17.77 2.32 -11.79
C GLU A 76 19.18 2.31 -11.19
N SER A 77 19.32 2.14 -9.87
CA SER A 77 20.58 2.33 -9.14
C SER A 77 21.17 3.74 -9.24
N THR A 78 20.35 4.78 -9.45
CA THR A 78 20.82 6.18 -9.54
C THR A 78 20.14 7.08 -8.50
N VAL A 79 20.84 8.15 -8.13
CA VAL A 79 20.36 9.12 -7.14
C VAL A 79 19.27 10.00 -7.75
N GLU A 80 19.43 10.34 -9.03
CA GLU A 80 18.52 11.17 -9.80
C GLU A 80 17.16 10.47 -9.98
N THR A 81 17.16 9.21 -10.43
CA THR A 81 15.92 8.45 -10.58
C THR A 81 15.29 8.18 -9.21
N ALA A 82 16.09 7.93 -8.17
CA ALA A 82 15.56 7.74 -6.81
C ALA A 82 14.77 8.96 -6.29
N TYR A 83 15.26 10.18 -6.54
CA TYR A 83 14.54 11.40 -6.19
C TYR A 83 13.23 11.54 -6.96
N VAL A 84 13.23 11.25 -8.27
CA VAL A 84 12.02 11.30 -9.10
C VAL A 84 10.99 10.28 -8.62
N VAL A 85 11.42 9.04 -8.36
CA VAL A 85 10.57 7.97 -7.83
C VAL A 85 9.93 8.36 -6.50
N ALA A 86 10.68 9.03 -5.62
CA ALA A 86 10.14 9.53 -4.36
C ALA A 86 9.03 10.58 -4.55
N GLN A 87 9.19 11.50 -5.51
CA GLN A 87 8.16 12.47 -5.88
C GLN A 87 6.92 11.79 -6.46
N GLU A 88 7.11 10.83 -7.36
CA GLU A 88 6.00 10.08 -7.95
C GLU A 88 5.18 9.32 -6.91
N PHE A 89 5.80 8.81 -5.83
CA PHE A 89 5.04 8.20 -4.73
C PHE A 89 4.13 9.19 -4.00
N ILE A 90 4.59 10.44 -3.83
CA ILE A 90 3.78 11.51 -3.23
C ILE A 90 2.61 11.82 -4.16
N GLU A 91 2.88 12.01 -5.46
CA GLU A 91 1.85 12.28 -6.48
C GLU A 91 0.81 11.17 -6.61
N GLU A 92 1.22 9.92 -6.35
CA GLU A 92 0.33 8.76 -6.38
C GLU A 92 -0.40 8.49 -5.06
N ASP A 93 -0.34 9.38 -4.07
CA ASP A 93 -0.94 9.19 -2.73
C ASP A 93 -0.52 7.86 -2.07
N VAL A 94 0.75 7.47 -2.24
CA VAL A 94 1.29 6.32 -1.52
C VAL A 94 1.32 6.64 -0.04
N THR A 95 0.89 5.71 0.82
CA THR A 95 0.81 5.92 2.27
C THR A 95 2.14 5.65 2.97
N PHE A 96 2.95 4.74 2.41
CA PHE A 96 4.23 4.36 2.98
C PHE A 96 5.15 3.79 1.91
N VAL A 97 6.45 4.10 1.97
CA VAL A 97 7.44 3.61 1.01
C VAL A 97 8.42 2.67 1.68
N ILE A 98 8.60 1.48 1.11
CA ILE A 98 9.61 0.50 1.49
C ILE A 98 10.72 0.49 0.45
N GLY A 99 11.97 0.45 0.91
CA GLY A 99 13.14 0.26 0.04
C GLY A 99 14.03 1.49 -0.05
N PHE A 100 14.44 1.84 -1.27
CA PHE A 100 15.72 2.48 -1.59
C PHE A 100 16.87 1.74 -0.91
N LEU A 101 17.28 0.65 -1.56
CA LEU A 101 18.03 -0.42 -0.89
C LEU A 101 19.49 -0.10 -0.61
N THR A 102 20.04 0.95 -1.24
CA THR A 102 21.44 1.34 -1.09
C THR A 102 21.56 2.63 -0.29
N SER A 103 22.52 2.68 0.64
CA SER A 103 22.66 3.80 1.59
C SER A 103 22.92 5.15 0.93
N ASN A 104 23.49 5.18 -0.28
CA ASN A 104 23.72 6.42 -1.04
C ASN A 104 22.42 7.09 -1.52
N MET A 105 21.29 6.39 -1.55
CA MET A 105 19.98 6.96 -1.92
C MET A 105 19.30 7.67 -0.74
N ALA A 106 19.60 7.26 0.50
CA ALA A 106 18.93 7.77 1.69
C ALA A 106 18.93 9.31 1.83
N PRO A 107 20.02 10.05 1.55
CA PRO A 107 20.02 11.50 1.70
C PRO A 107 19.07 12.24 0.75
N VAL A 108 18.87 11.71 -0.46
CA VAL A 108 18.06 12.42 -1.49
C VAL A 108 16.58 12.13 -1.39
N ILE A 109 16.20 10.98 -0.85
CA ILE A 109 14.80 10.60 -0.64
C ILE A 109 14.24 11.16 0.66
N GLN A 110 15.10 11.53 1.62
CA GLN A 110 14.68 12.07 2.91
C GLN A 110 13.89 13.36 2.74
N GLU A 111 14.39 14.32 1.95
CA GLU A 111 13.71 15.60 1.75
C GLU A 111 12.27 15.44 1.24
N PRO A 112 12.00 14.72 0.12
CA PRO A 112 10.64 14.57 -0.38
C PRO A 112 9.75 13.74 0.55
N LEU A 113 10.25 12.62 1.09
CA LEU A 113 9.41 11.68 1.83
C LEU A 113 9.20 12.05 3.31
N SER A 114 10.11 12.81 3.92
CA SER A 114 9.97 13.25 5.32
C SER A 114 8.94 14.36 5.48
N ASN A 115 8.83 15.25 4.47
CA ASN A 115 7.82 16.31 4.46
C ASN A 115 6.39 15.73 4.48
N GLU A 116 6.19 14.57 3.85
CA GLU A 116 4.89 13.89 3.74
C GLU A 116 4.73 12.71 4.72
N GLN A 117 5.66 12.52 5.66
CA GLN A 117 5.64 11.43 6.66
C GLN A 117 5.55 10.01 6.06
N LEU A 118 6.17 9.80 4.89
CA LEU A 118 6.11 8.55 4.12
C LEU A 118 7.22 7.55 4.46
N PHE A 119 8.12 7.91 5.38
CA PHE A 119 9.35 7.18 5.70
C PHE A 119 9.37 6.77 7.19
N LEU A 120 9.84 5.55 7.49
CA LEU A 120 10.20 5.10 8.85
C LEU A 120 11.71 5.22 9.05
#